data_AF-A0A7D9E4V6-F1
#
_entry.id   AF-A0A7D9E4V6-F1
#
_cell.length_a   1.000
_cell.length_b   1.000
_cell.length_c   1.000
_cell.angle_alpha   90.00
_cell.angle_beta   90.00
_cell.angle_gamma   90.00
#
_symmetry.space_group_name_H-M   'P 1'
#
loop_
_entity.id
_entity.type
_entity.pdbx_description
1 polymer ?
#
loop_
_entity_poly.entity_id
_entity_poly.type
_entity_poly.pdbx_seq_one_letter_code
_entity_poly.pdbx_strand_id
1 'polypeptide(L)'
;MAKSKFDFYMDCELLIEAEKDWIKSVLEQYRVSYTRGFIPDEDPLLEFKDPYFSPWDEIVKDLAHLIQCGKLREAVENMPLLDHTKLGGEQDWDRANLVLSAIGNGYVWQNGEDDPVKVIPKCLAVPWVSVAEHSGACPVIGHWNGMLNNWRIKDKTRPLDIDNIDTQFVFTGSKDEFWFCAVTWQLELHAVPGIKSVVAAQKAVTDNNYELLQSCLVTIRKTIEQLKATLERMFEHCHPEFFYTKLRIFLAGWKNYKKFPEGMLYEGVSSKPLQEAVPHKVQHFKYLMQFLV
;
A
#
# COMPACT_ATOMS: atom_id res chain seq x y z
N MET A 1 11.60 -44.68 12.36
CA MET A 1 10.48 -44.34 11.45
C MET A 1 10.79 -42.96 10.87
N ALA A 2 10.81 -42.82 9.54
CA ALA A 2 10.97 -41.51 8.92
C ALA A 2 9.69 -40.68 9.17
N LYS A 3 9.82 -39.48 9.73
CA LYS A 3 8.68 -38.54 9.85
C LYS A 3 8.14 -38.22 8.45
N SER A 4 6.83 -38.10 8.31
CA SER A 4 6.26 -37.67 7.04
C SER A 4 6.68 -36.22 6.76
N LYS A 5 6.68 -35.83 5.48
CA LYS A 5 6.98 -34.45 5.07
C LYS A 5 6.02 -33.45 5.74
N PHE A 6 4.78 -33.85 6.00
CA PHE A 6 3.79 -33.04 6.70
C PHE A 6 4.13 -32.86 8.19
N ASP A 7 4.51 -33.94 8.89
CA ASP A 7 4.86 -33.88 10.32
C ASP A 7 6.08 -32.97 10.56
N PHE A 8 7.11 -33.10 9.71
CA PHE A 8 8.29 -32.23 9.79
C PHE A 8 7.95 -30.75 9.61
N TYR A 9 6.91 -30.43 8.85
CA TYR A 9 6.50 -29.05 8.60
C TYR A 9 5.68 -28.46 9.74
N MET A 10 4.79 -29.26 10.32
CA MET A 10 4.08 -28.89 11.54
C MET A 10 5.08 -28.65 12.68
N ASP A 11 6.12 -29.47 12.80
CA ASP A 11 7.20 -29.28 13.77
C ASP A 11 7.95 -27.95 13.54
N CYS A 12 8.23 -27.57 12.28
CA CYS A 12 8.88 -26.29 11.96
C CYS A 12 8.03 -25.08 12.41
N GLU A 13 6.72 -25.12 12.17
CA GLU A 13 5.80 -24.03 12.56
C GLU A 13 5.69 -23.91 14.08
N LEU A 14 5.62 -25.03 14.80
CA LEU A 14 5.57 -25.04 16.26
C LEU A 14 6.83 -24.45 16.90
N LEU A 15 8.00 -24.74 16.35
CA LEU A 15 9.27 -24.17 16.84
C LEU A 15 9.34 -22.67 16.66
N ILE A 16 8.83 -22.14 15.54
CA ILE A 16 8.77 -20.68 15.31
C ILE A 16 7.71 -20.03 16.21
N GLU A 17 6.54 -20.66 16.37
CA GLU A 17 5.48 -20.14 17.23
C GLU A 17 5.87 -20.17 18.72
N ALA A 18 6.79 -21.03 19.14
CA ALA A 18 7.37 -20.98 20.48
C ALA A 18 8.11 -19.66 20.77
N GLU A 19 8.58 -18.96 19.74
CA GLU A 19 9.24 -17.65 19.82
C GLU A 19 8.29 -16.47 19.60
N LYS A 20 6.97 -16.71 19.62
CA LYS A 20 5.92 -15.72 19.31
C LYS A 20 6.12 -14.38 19.99
N ASP A 21 6.34 -14.36 21.31
CA ASP A 21 6.39 -13.12 22.08
C ASP A 21 7.60 -12.27 21.69
N TRP A 22 8.76 -12.92 21.44
CA TRP A 22 9.93 -12.26 20.90
C TRP A 22 9.67 -11.71 19.50
N ILE A 23 9.14 -12.54 18.60
CA ILE A 23 8.85 -12.15 17.22
C ILE A 23 7.91 -10.95 17.21
N LYS A 24 6.82 -11.00 17.97
CA LYS A 24 5.83 -9.94 18.07
C LYS A 24 6.47 -8.64 18.59
N SER A 25 7.27 -8.71 19.65
CA SER A 25 7.96 -7.54 20.21
C SER A 25 8.91 -6.86 19.21
N VAL A 26 9.59 -7.63 18.37
CA VAL A 26 10.45 -7.06 17.30
C VAL A 26 9.59 -6.45 16.19
N LEU A 27 8.58 -7.17 15.70
CA LEU A 27 7.76 -6.71 14.57
C LEU A 27 6.99 -5.41 14.88
N GLU A 28 6.49 -5.26 16.12
CA GLU A 28 5.78 -4.06 16.56
C GLU A 28 6.64 -2.78 16.46
N GLN A 29 7.96 -2.88 16.68
CA GLN A 29 8.88 -1.74 16.53
C GLN A 29 8.96 -1.22 15.08
N TYR A 30 8.61 -2.06 14.11
CA TYR A 30 8.63 -1.75 12.68
C TYR A 30 7.22 -1.58 12.11
N ARG A 31 6.17 -1.59 12.95
CA ARG A 31 4.75 -1.55 12.54
C ARG A 31 4.39 -2.68 11.57
N VAL A 32 4.94 -3.87 11.80
CA VAL A 32 4.62 -5.08 11.03
C VAL A 32 3.68 -5.93 11.86
N SER A 33 2.53 -6.29 11.29
CA SER A 33 1.56 -7.16 11.93
C SER A 33 2.10 -8.59 12.04
N TYR A 34 1.93 -9.18 13.23
CA TYR A 34 2.22 -10.61 13.43
C TYR A 34 1.30 -11.51 12.59
N THR A 35 0.11 -11.05 12.23
CA THR A 35 -0.90 -11.90 11.55
C THR A 35 -1.08 -11.56 10.08
N ARG A 36 -0.80 -10.32 9.69
CA ARG A 36 -1.07 -9.77 8.35
C ARG A 36 0.18 -9.20 7.66
N GLY A 37 1.35 -9.27 8.30
CA GLY A 37 2.60 -8.82 7.69
C GLY A 37 2.64 -7.31 7.57
N PHE A 38 2.89 -6.77 6.39
CA PHE A 38 2.89 -5.30 6.21
C PHE A 38 1.50 -4.70 6.09
N ILE A 39 0.45 -5.51 5.94
CA ILE A 39 -0.94 -5.04 6.05
C ILE A 39 -1.24 -4.73 7.53
N PRO A 40 -1.86 -3.57 7.85
CA PRO A 40 -2.25 -3.23 9.22
C PRO A 40 -3.17 -4.28 9.88
N ASP A 41 -3.01 -4.46 11.19
CA ASP A 41 -3.89 -5.32 12.01
C ASP A 41 -5.35 -4.83 12.01
N GLU A 42 -5.53 -3.50 12.00
CA GLU A 42 -6.85 -2.89 11.91
C GLU A 42 -7.33 -2.84 10.46
N ASP A 43 -8.63 -3.08 10.25
CA ASP A 43 -9.22 -2.95 8.92
C ASP A 43 -9.24 -1.46 8.50
N PRO A 44 -8.92 -1.14 7.23
CA PRO A 44 -8.93 0.23 6.74
C PRO A 44 -10.28 0.92 6.95
N LEU A 45 -10.23 2.19 7.36
CA LEU A 45 -11.41 3.02 7.45
C LEU A 45 -11.98 3.26 6.04
N LEU A 46 -13.29 3.03 5.84
CA LEU A 46 -13.96 3.09 4.53
C LEU A 46 -14.61 4.45 4.20
N GLU A 47 -14.81 5.28 5.22
CA GLU A 47 -15.27 6.66 5.11
C GLU A 47 -14.88 7.45 6.36
N PHE A 48 -14.63 8.75 6.21
CA PHE A 48 -14.39 9.63 7.34
C PHE A 48 -15.65 9.71 8.21
N LYS A 49 -15.46 9.59 9.53
CA LYS A 49 -16.56 9.74 10.49
C LYS A 49 -17.02 11.19 10.64
N ASP A 50 -16.09 12.13 10.50
CA ASP A 50 -16.38 13.57 10.50
C ASP A 50 -16.79 14.00 9.08
N PRO A 51 -18.04 14.47 8.88
CA PRO A 51 -18.51 14.97 7.59
C PRO A 51 -17.69 16.13 7.03
N TYR A 52 -16.89 16.81 7.85
CA TYR A 52 -15.95 17.84 7.39
C TYR A 52 -15.04 17.35 6.27
N PHE A 53 -14.67 16.06 6.28
CA PHE A 53 -13.80 15.44 5.27
C PHE A 53 -14.55 14.69 4.15
N SER A 54 -15.89 14.73 4.12
CA SER A 54 -16.69 14.06 3.08
C SER A 54 -16.33 14.45 1.63
N PRO A 55 -15.92 15.70 1.32
CA PRO A 55 -15.55 16.06 -0.05
C PRO A 55 -14.43 15.19 -0.65
N TRP A 56 -13.48 14.73 0.19
CA TRP A 56 -12.43 13.81 -0.23
C TRP A 56 -13.00 12.42 -0.56
N ASP A 57 -13.90 11.92 0.29
CA ASP A 57 -14.55 10.62 0.10
C ASP A 57 -15.48 10.60 -1.12
N GLU A 58 -16.18 11.70 -1.39
CA GLU A 58 -17.07 11.83 -2.53
C GLU A 58 -16.30 11.72 -3.85
N ILE A 59 -15.15 12.39 -3.97
CA ILE A 59 -14.31 12.30 -5.16
C ILE A 59 -13.72 10.90 -5.32
N VAL A 60 -13.22 10.27 -4.25
CA VAL A 60 -12.57 8.96 -4.36
C VAL A 60 -13.58 7.84 -4.69
N LYS A 61 -14.80 7.93 -4.15
CA LYS A 61 -15.88 6.97 -4.42
C LYS A 61 -16.26 6.96 -5.91
N ASP A 62 -16.14 8.10 -6.59
CA ASP A 62 -16.46 8.26 -8.03
C ASP A 62 -15.20 8.38 -8.91
N LEU A 63 -14.01 8.09 -8.38
CA LEU A 63 -12.72 8.40 -9.01
C LEU A 63 -12.60 7.86 -10.43
N ALA A 64 -12.91 6.57 -10.63
CA ALA A 64 -12.83 5.94 -11.93
C ALA A 64 -13.77 6.61 -12.95
N HIS A 65 -14.99 6.95 -12.53
CA HIS A 65 -15.96 7.63 -13.40
C HIS A 65 -15.48 9.03 -13.77
N LEU A 66 -15.01 9.81 -12.78
CA LEU A 66 -14.46 11.15 -12.99
C LEU A 66 -13.26 11.15 -13.93
N ILE A 67 -12.37 10.16 -13.84
CA ILE A 67 -11.25 10.00 -14.78
C ILE A 67 -11.78 9.68 -16.18
N GLN A 68 -12.66 8.68 -16.30
CA GLN A 68 -13.18 8.23 -17.60
C GLN A 68 -13.94 9.32 -18.36
N CYS A 69 -14.66 10.19 -17.66
CA CYS A 69 -15.37 11.32 -18.28
C CYS A 69 -14.54 12.61 -18.34
N GLY A 70 -13.29 12.59 -17.90
CA GLY A 70 -12.37 13.73 -17.97
C GLY A 70 -12.69 14.87 -16.99
N LYS A 71 -13.43 14.61 -15.91
CA LYS A 71 -13.93 15.61 -14.95
C LYS A 71 -13.22 15.62 -13.60
N LEU A 72 -12.27 14.72 -13.35
CA LEU A 72 -11.54 14.69 -12.08
C LEU A 72 -10.81 16.01 -11.81
N ARG A 73 -10.18 16.61 -12.82
CA ARG A 73 -9.50 17.91 -12.66
C ARG A 73 -10.45 19.02 -12.21
N GLU A 74 -11.60 19.12 -12.87
CA GLU A 74 -12.66 20.07 -12.50
C GLU A 74 -13.19 19.81 -11.06
N ALA A 75 -13.38 18.54 -10.69
CA ALA A 75 -13.82 18.18 -9.34
C ALA A 75 -12.81 18.60 -8.27
N VAL A 76 -11.51 18.38 -8.51
CA VAL A 76 -10.43 18.77 -7.59
C VAL A 76 -10.30 20.30 -7.50
N GLU A 77 -10.39 21.01 -8.62
CA GLU A 77 -10.29 22.48 -8.63
C GLU A 77 -11.45 23.16 -7.88
N ASN A 78 -12.62 22.52 -7.85
CA ASN A 78 -13.77 22.96 -7.06
C ASN A 78 -13.77 22.42 -5.61
N MET A 79 -12.81 21.55 -5.24
CA MET A 79 -12.72 20.96 -3.90
C MET A 79 -12.34 22.02 -2.85
N PRO A 80 -13.01 22.07 -1.69
CA PRO A 80 -12.63 23.00 -0.63
C PRO A 80 -11.24 22.65 -0.07
N LEU A 81 -10.47 23.67 0.30
CA LEU A 81 -9.26 23.48 1.09
C LEU A 81 -9.66 23.09 2.53
N LEU A 82 -9.54 21.79 2.83
CA LEU A 82 -9.81 21.26 4.17
C LEU A 82 -8.57 21.32 5.06
N ASP A 83 -8.80 21.62 6.33
CA ASP A 83 -7.77 21.70 7.36
C ASP A 83 -7.42 20.31 7.89
N HIS A 84 -6.27 19.79 7.48
CA HIS A 84 -5.75 18.48 7.88
C HIS A 84 -5.48 18.38 9.39
N THR A 85 -5.34 19.50 10.11
CA THR A 85 -5.10 19.47 11.56
C THR A 85 -6.33 19.02 12.37
N LYS A 86 -7.49 18.91 11.71
CA LYS A 86 -8.73 18.37 12.29
C LYS A 86 -8.85 16.85 12.18
N LEU A 87 -7.91 16.18 11.49
CA LEU A 87 -7.87 14.72 11.46
C LEU A 87 -7.68 14.20 12.90
N GLY A 88 -8.51 13.25 13.31
CA GLY A 88 -8.57 12.80 14.68
C GLY A 88 -7.41 11.86 15.03
N GLY A 89 -7.55 10.59 14.66
CA GLY A 89 -6.61 9.52 15.00
C GLY A 89 -5.86 8.95 13.80
N GLU A 90 -4.93 8.02 14.04
CA GLU A 90 -4.11 7.39 12.97
C GLU A 90 -4.96 6.80 11.84
N GLN A 91 -6.15 6.24 12.11
CA GLN A 91 -7.06 5.76 11.08
C GLN A 91 -7.54 6.85 10.12
N ASP A 92 -7.78 8.07 10.62
CA ASP A 92 -8.15 9.21 9.77
C ASP A 92 -6.94 9.66 8.93
N TRP A 93 -5.73 9.64 9.49
CA TRP A 93 -4.50 9.94 8.77
C TRP A 93 -4.19 8.93 7.67
N ASP A 94 -4.31 7.63 7.95
CA ASP A 94 -4.11 6.57 6.94
C ASP A 94 -5.19 6.65 5.85
N ARG A 95 -6.45 6.96 6.20
CA ARG A 95 -7.50 7.22 5.21
C ARG A 95 -7.20 8.44 4.36
N ALA A 96 -6.80 9.56 4.96
CA ALA A 96 -6.43 10.77 4.22
C ALA A 96 -5.27 10.48 3.27
N ASN A 97 -4.30 9.66 3.69
CA ASN A 97 -3.17 9.28 2.85
C ASN A 97 -3.62 8.45 1.64
N LEU A 98 -4.48 7.44 1.84
CA LEU A 98 -5.12 6.67 0.79
C LEU A 98 -5.85 7.58 -0.21
N VAL A 99 -6.78 8.39 0.29
CA VAL A 99 -7.70 9.18 -0.54
C VAL A 99 -6.99 10.29 -1.29
N LEU A 100 -6.17 11.10 -0.62
CA LEU A 100 -5.46 12.21 -1.26
C LEU A 100 -4.43 11.72 -2.27
N SER A 101 -3.82 10.55 -2.03
CA SER A 101 -2.88 9.95 -2.99
C SER A 101 -3.59 9.42 -4.24
N ALA A 102 -4.76 8.79 -4.07
CA ALA A 102 -5.59 8.36 -5.20
C ALA A 102 -6.05 9.56 -6.04
N ILE A 103 -6.59 10.60 -5.39
CA ILE A 103 -7.04 11.82 -6.07
C ILE A 103 -5.87 12.52 -6.76
N GLY A 104 -4.73 12.66 -6.09
CA GLY A 104 -3.54 13.34 -6.60
C GLY A 104 -2.95 12.68 -7.83
N ASN A 105 -2.72 11.36 -7.78
CA ASN A 105 -2.22 10.64 -8.94
C ASN A 105 -3.25 10.61 -10.09
N GLY A 106 -4.54 10.48 -9.77
CA GLY A 106 -5.61 10.59 -10.77
C GLY A 106 -5.65 11.97 -11.44
N TYR A 107 -5.52 13.05 -10.66
CA TYR A 107 -5.54 14.44 -11.15
C TYR A 107 -4.40 14.69 -12.13
N VAL A 108 -3.19 14.24 -11.77
CA VAL A 108 -1.99 14.39 -12.58
C VAL A 108 -2.13 13.65 -13.90
N TRP A 109 -2.50 12.37 -13.82
CA TRP A 109 -2.46 11.45 -14.95
C TRP A 109 -3.78 11.24 -15.67
N GLN A 110 -4.84 12.01 -15.35
CA GLN A 110 -6.18 11.87 -15.92
C GLN A 110 -6.18 11.67 -17.45
N ASN A 111 -5.39 12.48 -18.16
CA ASN A 111 -5.32 12.49 -19.62
C ASN A 111 -4.14 11.66 -20.18
N GLY A 112 -3.55 10.78 -19.35
CA GLY A 112 -2.43 9.93 -19.71
C GLY A 112 -1.07 10.63 -19.73
N GLU A 113 -0.07 9.95 -20.31
CA GLU A 113 1.34 10.38 -20.30
C GLU A 113 1.64 11.61 -21.17
N ASP A 114 0.75 11.91 -22.13
CA ASP A 114 0.94 12.99 -23.08
C ASP A 114 0.46 14.35 -22.61
N ASP A 115 -0.50 14.38 -21.68
CA ASP A 115 -1.04 15.60 -21.08
C ASP A 115 -1.08 15.56 -19.54
N PRO A 116 0.06 15.40 -18.84
CA PRO A 116 0.08 15.49 -17.39
C PRO A 116 0.11 16.94 -16.91
N VAL A 117 -0.55 17.23 -15.78
CA VAL A 117 -0.43 18.55 -15.13
C VAL A 117 0.90 18.68 -14.41
N LYS A 118 1.42 19.91 -14.29
CA LYS A 118 2.68 20.22 -13.57
C LYS A 118 2.48 20.93 -12.25
N VAL A 119 1.23 21.26 -11.93
CA VAL A 119 0.84 21.98 -10.73
C VAL A 119 -0.32 21.22 -10.08
N ILE A 120 -0.16 20.86 -8.82
CA ILE A 120 -1.25 20.34 -7.99
C ILE A 120 -1.85 21.54 -7.26
N PRO A 121 -3.17 21.78 -7.36
CA PRO A 121 -3.81 22.95 -6.78
C PRO A 121 -3.78 22.91 -5.25
N LYS A 122 -3.82 24.09 -4.64
CA LYS A 122 -3.65 24.28 -3.18
C LYS A 122 -4.60 23.45 -2.34
N CYS A 123 -5.86 23.30 -2.78
CA CYS A 123 -6.90 22.52 -2.10
C CYS A 123 -6.51 21.06 -1.87
N LEU A 124 -5.68 20.50 -2.75
CA LEU A 124 -5.16 19.14 -2.68
C LEU A 124 -3.72 19.10 -2.15
N ALA A 125 -2.86 19.99 -2.65
CA ALA A 125 -1.43 20.00 -2.33
C ALA A 125 -1.15 20.17 -0.83
N VAL A 126 -1.78 21.15 -0.17
CA VAL A 126 -1.53 21.47 1.24
C VAL A 126 -1.86 20.30 2.18
N PRO A 127 -3.10 19.74 2.17
CA PRO A 127 -3.39 18.60 3.04
C PRO A 127 -2.59 17.35 2.65
N TRP A 128 -2.38 17.09 1.35
CA TRP A 128 -1.69 15.88 0.92
C TRP A 128 -0.23 15.85 1.35
N VAL A 129 0.51 16.96 1.18
CA VAL A 129 1.90 17.05 1.66
C VAL A 129 1.97 16.86 3.17
N SER A 130 1.07 17.51 3.92
CA SER A 130 1.05 17.41 5.39
C SER A 130 0.76 15.98 5.87
N VAL A 131 -0.17 15.27 5.21
CA VAL A 131 -0.48 13.87 5.50
C VAL A 131 0.66 12.93 5.12
N ALA A 132 1.34 13.20 4.01
CA ALA A 132 2.52 12.44 3.60
C ALA A 132 3.67 12.62 4.60
N GLU A 133 3.91 13.85 5.08
CA GLU A 133 4.88 14.15 6.13
C GLU A 133 4.57 13.43 7.46
N HIS A 134 3.30 13.47 7.90
CA HIS A 134 2.84 12.73 9.10
C HIS A 134 3.14 11.24 8.98
N SER A 135 2.91 10.67 7.79
CA SER A 135 3.12 9.25 7.50
C SER A 135 4.59 8.89 7.22
N GLY A 136 5.49 9.86 7.11
CA GLY A 136 6.87 9.65 6.70
C GLY A 136 7.03 9.16 5.25
N ALA A 137 6.11 9.55 4.36
CA ALA A 137 6.08 9.17 2.95
C ALA A 137 6.14 10.40 2.03
N CYS A 138 6.36 10.19 0.73
CA CYS A 138 6.17 11.24 -0.27
C CYS A 138 4.68 11.35 -0.67
N PRO A 139 4.17 12.56 -1.01
CA PRO A 139 2.82 12.79 -1.51
C PRO A 139 2.71 12.34 -2.97
N VAL A 140 2.82 11.04 -3.16
CA VAL A 140 2.63 10.30 -4.40
C VAL A 140 2.04 8.95 -4.03
N ILE A 141 1.24 8.36 -4.91
CA ILE A 141 0.81 6.98 -4.69
C ILE A 141 2.02 6.05 -4.61
N GLY A 142 1.94 5.09 -3.69
CA GLY A 142 2.93 4.06 -3.47
C GLY A 142 2.27 2.84 -2.82
N HIS A 143 3.06 1.83 -2.49
CA HIS A 143 2.50 0.57 -1.99
C HIS A 143 1.71 0.73 -0.68
N TRP A 144 2.19 1.54 0.27
CA TRP A 144 1.50 1.77 1.54
C TRP A 144 0.10 2.39 1.38
N ASN A 145 0.00 3.49 0.65
CA ASN A 145 -1.26 4.22 0.51
C ASN A 145 -2.15 3.65 -0.60
N GLY A 146 -1.59 3.14 -1.70
CA GLY A 146 -2.35 2.67 -2.86
C GLY A 146 -2.67 1.18 -2.86
N MET A 147 -1.99 0.35 -2.05
CA MET A 147 -2.20 -1.11 -2.00
C MET A 147 -2.57 -1.58 -0.60
N LEU A 148 -1.71 -1.39 0.39
CA LEU A 148 -1.88 -1.98 1.74
C LEU A 148 -3.11 -1.47 2.49
N ASN A 149 -3.55 -0.24 2.21
CA ASN A 149 -4.78 0.34 2.77
C ASN A 149 -5.95 0.35 1.77
N ASN A 150 -5.74 -0.01 0.50
CA ASN A 150 -6.77 0.03 -0.54
C ASN A 150 -7.57 -1.28 -0.61
N TRP A 151 -8.15 -1.71 0.49
CA TRP A 151 -9.00 -2.90 0.53
C TRP A 151 -10.16 -2.76 1.52
N ARG A 152 -11.20 -3.56 1.31
CA ARG A 152 -12.35 -3.71 2.19
C ARG A 152 -12.83 -5.16 2.20
N ILE A 153 -13.44 -5.59 3.29
CA ILE A 153 -14.07 -6.91 3.40
C ILE A 153 -15.46 -6.87 2.75
N LYS A 154 -15.75 -7.82 1.86
CA LYS A 154 -17.07 -7.98 1.23
C LYS A 154 -18.10 -8.54 2.21
N ASP A 155 -17.73 -9.59 2.94
CA ASP A 155 -18.58 -10.26 3.93
C ASP A 155 -17.79 -10.60 5.20
N LYS A 156 -18.12 -9.93 6.31
CA LYS A 156 -17.45 -10.11 7.61
C LYS A 156 -17.68 -11.48 8.25
N THR A 157 -18.59 -12.29 7.72
CA THR A 157 -18.85 -13.66 8.21
C THR A 157 -17.96 -14.71 7.55
N ARG A 158 -17.26 -14.34 6.47
CA ARG A 158 -16.34 -15.21 5.74
C ARG A 158 -14.89 -14.95 6.15
N PRO A 159 -13.98 -15.93 5.95
CA PRO A 159 -12.55 -15.73 6.15
C PRO A 159 -12.01 -14.53 5.36
N LEU A 160 -10.94 -13.93 5.87
CA LEU A 160 -10.21 -12.89 5.15
C LEU A 160 -9.31 -13.57 4.10
N ASP A 161 -9.79 -13.62 2.87
CA ASP A 161 -9.09 -14.16 1.72
C ASP A 161 -9.32 -13.29 0.48
N ILE A 162 -8.61 -13.60 -0.61
CA ILE A 162 -8.66 -12.83 -1.85
C ILE A 162 -10.08 -12.77 -2.47
N ASP A 163 -10.90 -13.79 -2.25
CA ASP A 163 -12.25 -13.88 -2.81
C ASP A 163 -13.26 -13.07 -1.98
N ASN A 164 -12.90 -12.72 -0.75
CA ASN A 164 -13.71 -11.96 0.19
C ASN A 164 -13.25 -10.49 0.38
N ILE A 165 -12.31 -10.01 -0.43
CA ILE A 165 -11.92 -8.60 -0.43
C ILE A 165 -12.34 -7.87 -1.70
N ASP A 166 -12.47 -6.55 -1.60
CA ASP A 166 -12.63 -5.61 -2.71
C ASP A 166 -11.67 -4.43 -2.51
N THR A 167 -11.42 -3.61 -3.53
CA THR A 167 -10.67 -2.36 -3.37
C THR A 167 -11.59 -1.22 -2.92
N GLN A 168 -11.01 -0.20 -2.28
CA GLN A 168 -11.75 1.01 -1.92
C GLN A 168 -11.88 1.97 -3.12
N PHE A 169 -10.85 2.01 -3.97
CA PHE A 169 -10.85 2.74 -5.23
C PHE A 169 -10.08 1.98 -6.31
N VAL A 170 -10.34 2.37 -7.56
CA VAL A 170 -9.58 2.01 -8.76
C VAL A 170 -9.50 3.25 -9.66
N PHE A 171 -8.44 3.39 -10.44
CA PHE A 171 -8.27 4.48 -11.40
C PHE A 171 -9.07 4.25 -12.68
N THR A 172 -9.06 3.02 -13.19
CA THR A 172 -9.60 2.71 -14.52
C THR A 172 -10.99 2.07 -14.45
N GLY A 173 -11.44 1.61 -13.29
CA GLY A 173 -12.69 0.83 -13.15
C GLY A 173 -12.59 -0.61 -13.68
N SER A 174 -11.40 -1.09 -14.02
CA SER A 174 -11.22 -2.40 -14.64
C SER A 174 -11.11 -3.52 -13.61
N LYS A 175 -11.58 -4.72 -13.98
CA LYS A 175 -11.35 -5.94 -13.20
C LYS A 175 -9.88 -6.32 -13.15
N ASP A 176 -9.11 -6.00 -14.19
CA ASP A 176 -7.67 -6.22 -14.24
C ASP A 176 -6.92 -5.42 -13.18
N GLU A 177 -7.35 -4.18 -12.93
CA GLU A 177 -6.77 -3.34 -11.88
C GLU A 177 -7.13 -3.86 -10.50
N PHE A 178 -8.40 -4.22 -10.28
CA PHE A 178 -8.80 -4.89 -9.04
C PHE A 178 -7.94 -6.14 -8.79
N TRP A 179 -7.74 -6.97 -9.80
CA TRP A 179 -6.94 -8.19 -9.67
C TRP A 179 -5.48 -7.90 -9.35
N PHE A 180 -4.89 -6.89 -9.98
CA PHE A 180 -3.54 -6.42 -9.67
C PHE A 180 -3.40 -6.07 -8.18
N CYS A 181 -4.33 -5.27 -7.64
CA CYS A 181 -4.34 -4.91 -6.22
C CYS A 181 -4.57 -6.13 -5.32
N ALA A 182 -5.52 -7.02 -5.66
CA ALA A 182 -5.90 -8.17 -4.85
C ALA A 182 -4.78 -9.22 -4.74
N VAL A 183 -4.07 -9.51 -5.85
CA VAL A 183 -2.92 -10.42 -5.84
C VAL A 183 -1.76 -9.81 -5.04
N THR A 184 -1.52 -8.51 -5.19
CA THR A 184 -0.50 -7.77 -4.43
C THR A 184 -0.79 -7.82 -2.92
N TRP A 185 -2.03 -7.59 -2.53
CA TRP A 185 -2.48 -7.75 -1.15
C TRP A 185 -2.33 -9.20 -0.64
N GLN A 186 -2.62 -10.20 -1.48
CA GLN A 186 -2.47 -11.60 -1.07
C GLN A 186 -1.00 -12.00 -0.86
N LEU A 187 -0.06 -11.44 -1.65
CA LEU A 187 1.38 -11.65 -1.45
C LEU A 187 1.81 -11.27 -0.03
N GLU A 188 1.28 -10.18 0.51
CA GLU A 188 1.61 -9.68 1.84
C GLU A 188 1.16 -10.65 2.94
N LEU A 189 -0.06 -11.20 2.83
CA LEU A 189 -0.52 -12.23 3.76
C LEU A 189 0.30 -13.52 3.66
N HIS A 190 0.63 -13.94 2.44
CA HIS A 190 1.44 -15.14 2.22
C HIS A 190 2.91 -14.96 2.66
N ALA A 191 3.40 -13.73 2.79
CA ALA A 191 4.76 -13.43 3.26
C ALA A 191 4.91 -13.61 4.77
N VAL A 192 3.82 -13.60 5.55
CA VAL A 192 3.82 -13.61 7.03
C VAL A 192 4.70 -14.71 7.63
N PRO A 193 4.61 -16.00 7.22
CA PRO A 193 5.45 -17.04 7.81
C PRO A 193 6.95 -16.78 7.58
N GLY A 194 7.31 -16.24 6.41
CA GLY A 194 8.69 -15.89 6.08
C GLY A 194 9.21 -14.71 6.92
N ILE A 195 8.38 -13.67 7.09
CA ILE A 195 8.70 -12.51 7.93
C ILE A 195 8.98 -12.95 9.38
N LYS A 196 8.10 -13.78 9.97
CA LYS A 196 8.31 -14.35 11.31
C LYS A 196 9.60 -15.16 11.40
N SER A 197 9.85 -15.98 10.39
CA SER A 197 11.05 -16.83 10.32
C SER A 197 12.34 -16.02 10.23
N VAL A 198 12.34 -14.87 9.54
CA VAL A 198 13.51 -13.98 9.48
C VAL A 198 13.86 -13.43 10.87
N VAL A 199 12.85 -13.05 11.66
CA VAL A 199 13.06 -12.56 13.04
C VAL A 199 13.49 -13.69 13.97
N ALA A 200 12.83 -14.84 13.90
CA ALA A 200 13.17 -16.01 14.70
C ALA A 200 14.59 -16.52 14.39
N ALA A 201 15.01 -16.52 13.12
CA ALA A 201 16.35 -16.93 12.71
C ALA A 201 17.46 -16.08 13.34
N GLN A 202 17.25 -14.77 13.51
CA GLN A 202 18.24 -13.89 14.16
C GLN A 202 18.46 -14.29 15.63
N LYS A 203 17.38 -14.61 16.34
CA LYS A 203 17.44 -15.13 17.70
C LYS A 203 18.10 -16.51 17.74
N ALA A 204 17.72 -17.41 16.84
CA ALA A 204 18.29 -18.74 16.73
C ALA A 204 19.82 -18.72 16.55
N VAL A 205 20.33 -17.81 15.71
CA VAL A 205 21.78 -17.61 15.52
C VAL A 205 22.44 -17.13 16.80
N THR A 206 21.84 -16.15 17.48
CA THR A 206 22.38 -15.59 18.74
C THR A 206 22.44 -16.65 19.85
N ASP A 207 21.43 -17.51 19.92
CA ASP A 207 21.29 -18.55 20.94
C ASP A 207 21.99 -19.88 20.58
N ASN A 208 22.63 -19.96 19.40
CA ASN A 208 23.17 -21.20 18.83
C ASN A 208 22.14 -22.34 18.71
N ASN A 209 20.87 -22.00 18.47
CA ASN A 209 19.78 -22.96 18.30
C ASN A 209 19.69 -23.40 16.82
N TYR A 210 20.44 -24.45 16.48
CA TYR A 210 20.50 -24.98 15.10
C TYR A 210 19.17 -25.57 14.61
N GLU A 211 18.38 -26.17 15.51
CA GLU A 211 17.09 -26.78 15.16
C GLU A 211 16.09 -25.69 14.71
N LEU A 212 15.95 -24.63 15.52
CA LEU A 212 15.11 -23.48 15.17
C LEU A 212 15.60 -22.80 13.89
N LEU A 213 16.92 -22.61 13.73
CA LEU A 213 17.48 -22.01 12.52
C LEU A 213 17.14 -22.83 11.27
N GLN A 214 17.27 -24.16 11.33
CA GLN A 214 16.91 -25.05 10.23
C GLN A 214 15.41 -24.92 9.90
N SER A 215 14.54 -24.91 10.91
CA SER A 215 13.09 -24.70 10.72
C SER A 215 12.78 -23.36 10.06
N CYS A 216 13.44 -22.27 10.50
CA CYS A 216 13.27 -20.95 9.90
C CYS A 216 13.66 -20.94 8.42
N LEU A 217 14.80 -21.52 8.06
CA LEU A 217 15.26 -21.57 6.67
C LEU A 217 14.33 -22.40 5.77
N VAL A 218 13.80 -23.52 6.29
CA VAL A 218 12.80 -24.32 5.58
C VAL A 218 11.51 -23.52 5.35
N THR A 219 11.03 -22.80 6.37
CA THR A 219 9.83 -21.96 6.26
C THR A 219 10.05 -20.81 5.28
N ILE A 220 11.20 -20.12 5.32
CA ILE A 220 11.54 -19.06 4.35
C ILE A 220 11.51 -19.59 2.92
N ARG A 221 12.14 -20.75 2.65
CA ARG A 221 12.13 -21.36 1.32
C ARG A 221 10.70 -21.60 0.83
N LYS A 222 9.84 -22.20 1.66
CA LYS A 222 8.44 -22.44 1.31
C LYS A 222 7.66 -21.16 1.10
N THR A 223 7.88 -20.14 1.93
CA THR A 223 7.26 -18.84 1.75
C THR A 223 7.63 -18.27 0.38
N ILE A 224 8.91 -18.34 -0.04
CA ILE A 224 9.32 -17.92 -1.37
C ILE A 224 8.63 -18.73 -2.48
N GLU A 225 8.49 -20.05 -2.33
CA GLU A 225 7.75 -20.90 -3.27
C GLU A 225 6.27 -20.47 -3.36
N GLN A 226 5.62 -20.22 -2.22
CA GLN A 226 4.23 -19.75 -2.15
C GLN A 226 4.06 -18.35 -2.76
N LEU A 227 5.00 -17.43 -2.50
CA LEU A 227 4.98 -16.08 -3.09
C LEU A 227 5.12 -16.13 -4.60
N LYS A 228 5.97 -17.01 -5.14
CA LYS A 228 6.06 -17.23 -6.59
C LYS A 228 4.73 -17.70 -7.17
N ALA A 229 4.13 -18.74 -6.59
CA ALA A 229 2.83 -19.24 -7.03
C ALA A 229 1.73 -18.17 -6.94
N THR A 230 1.78 -17.31 -5.92
CA THR A 230 0.84 -16.19 -5.75
C THR A 230 1.05 -15.12 -6.81
N LEU A 231 2.30 -14.76 -7.11
CA LEU A 231 2.63 -13.78 -8.14
C LEU A 231 2.22 -14.28 -9.55
N GLU A 232 2.35 -15.58 -9.82
CA GLU A 232 1.89 -16.19 -11.08
C GLU A 232 0.38 -16.00 -11.32
N ARG A 233 -0.41 -15.86 -10.24
CA ARG A 233 -1.85 -15.57 -10.35
C ARG A 233 -2.13 -14.21 -10.98
N MET A 234 -1.17 -13.30 -11.03
CA MET A 234 -1.33 -12.01 -11.71
C MET A 234 -1.81 -12.21 -13.16
N PHE A 235 -1.30 -13.24 -13.83
CA PHE A 235 -1.65 -13.57 -15.23
C PHE A 235 -3.04 -14.19 -15.39
N GLU A 236 -3.76 -14.52 -14.30
CA GLU A 236 -5.13 -15.05 -14.37
C GLU A 236 -6.10 -13.99 -14.88
N HIS A 237 -6.00 -12.76 -14.34
CA HIS A 237 -6.98 -11.69 -14.64
C HIS A 237 -6.36 -10.29 -14.80
N CYS A 238 -5.05 -10.10 -14.71
CA CYS A 238 -4.39 -8.82 -15.04
C CYS A 238 -3.58 -8.98 -16.33
N HIS A 239 -4.12 -8.49 -17.45
CA HIS A 239 -3.46 -8.63 -18.74
C HIS A 239 -2.24 -7.69 -18.82
N PRO A 240 -1.06 -8.17 -19.29
CA PRO A 240 0.13 -7.32 -19.41
C PRO A 240 -0.11 -6.05 -20.24
N GLU A 241 -0.83 -6.16 -21.35
CA GLU A 241 -1.16 -4.99 -22.20
C GLU A 241 -1.99 -3.95 -21.44
N PHE A 242 -2.99 -4.38 -20.67
CA PHE A 242 -3.78 -3.50 -19.82
C PHE A 242 -2.88 -2.80 -18.80
N PHE A 243 -2.02 -3.54 -18.10
CA PHE A 243 -1.11 -2.96 -17.11
C PHE A 243 -0.24 -1.87 -17.72
N TYR A 244 0.45 -2.17 -18.83
CA TYR A 244 1.41 -1.24 -19.44
C TYR A 244 0.75 0.00 -20.06
N THR A 245 -0.45 -0.16 -20.65
CA THR A 245 -1.08 0.90 -21.44
C THR A 245 -2.15 1.69 -20.69
N LYS A 246 -2.72 1.14 -19.61
CA LYS A 246 -3.84 1.76 -18.87
C LYS A 246 -3.51 2.04 -17.41
N LEU A 247 -2.94 1.08 -16.68
CA LEU A 247 -2.76 1.19 -15.23
C LEU A 247 -1.45 1.87 -14.82
N ARG A 248 -0.33 1.45 -15.42
CA ARG A 248 1.04 1.86 -15.04
C ARG A 248 1.21 3.38 -14.92
N ILE A 249 0.53 4.14 -15.77
CA ILE A 249 0.63 5.60 -15.76
C ILE A 249 0.10 6.22 -14.47
N PHE A 250 -1.00 5.69 -13.92
CA PHE A 250 -1.55 6.19 -12.65
C PHE A 250 -0.66 5.86 -11.46
N LEU A 251 0.10 4.76 -11.54
CA LEU A 251 1.06 4.34 -10.52
C LEU A 251 2.41 5.06 -10.64
N ALA A 252 2.61 5.86 -11.70
CA ALA A 252 3.86 6.59 -11.90
C ALA A 252 3.96 7.81 -10.98
N GLY A 253 5.13 7.99 -10.39
CA GLY A 253 5.53 9.27 -9.80
C GLY A 253 6.17 10.21 -10.83
N TRP A 254 6.59 11.39 -10.37
CA TRP A 254 7.26 12.40 -11.20
C TRP A 254 8.77 12.50 -10.94
N LYS A 255 9.33 11.77 -9.96
CA LYS A 255 10.78 11.77 -9.69
C LYS A 255 11.54 11.18 -10.87
N ASN A 256 12.51 11.92 -11.41
CA ASN A 256 13.30 11.51 -12.58
C ASN A 256 12.45 11.14 -13.82
N TYR A 257 11.20 11.58 -13.86
CA TYR A 257 10.31 11.29 -14.97
C TYR A 257 10.54 12.32 -16.08
N LYS A 258 10.73 11.88 -17.32
CA LYS A 258 11.16 12.76 -18.44
C LYS A 258 10.24 13.98 -18.65
N LYS A 259 8.94 13.82 -18.38
CA LYS A 259 7.93 14.89 -18.50
C LYS A 259 7.98 15.90 -17.33
N PHE A 260 8.69 15.57 -16.24
CA PHE A 260 8.85 16.35 -15.01
C PHE A 260 10.33 16.61 -14.66
N PRO A 261 11.10 17.28 -15.53
CA PRO A 261 12.53 17.52 -15.29
C PRO A 261 12.81 18.34 -14.03
N GLU A 262 11.89 19.23 -13.66
CA GLU A 262 11.99 20.05 -12.43
C GLU A 262 11.21 19.43 -11.26
N GLY A 263 10.37 18.43 -11.52
CA GLY A 263 9.48 17.81 -10.55
C GLY A 263 8.05 18.38 -10.62
N MET A 264 7.32 18.26 -9.52
CA MET A 264 5.92 18.68 -9.42
C MET A 264 5.79 19.94 -8.55
N LEU A 265 5.01 20.94 -8.98
CA LEU A 265 4.71 22.10 -8.16
C LEU A 265 3.50 21.81 -7.26
N TYR A 266 3.70 21.91 -5.95
CA TYR A 266 2.65 21.82 -4.94
C TYR A 266 2.24 23.22 -4.51
N GLU A 267 1.13 23.70 -5.06
CA GLU A 267 0.67 25.06 -4.81
C GLU A 267 0.39 25.29 -3.31
N GLY A 268 0.85 26.42 -2.78
CA GLY A 268 0.70 26.76 -1.36
C GLY A 268 1.65 26.03 -0.40
N VAL A 269 2.45 25.07 -0.89
CA VAL A 269 3.47 24.35 -0.12
C VAL A 269 4.87 24.81 -0.51
N SER A 270 5.16 24.87 -1.81
CA SER A 270 6.46 25.28 -2.33
C SER A 270 6.31 26.28 -3.46
N SER A 271 7.24 27.23 -3.56
CA SER A 271 7.33 28.17 -4.68
C SER A 271 8.07 27.59 -5.90
N LYS A 272 8.65 26.39 -5.77
CA LYS A 272 9.39 25.70 -6.83
C LYS A 272 8.93 24.23 -6.94
N PRO A 273 8.99 23.64 -8.14
CA PRO A 273 8.75 22.21 -8.31
C PRO A 273 9.68 21.36 -7.43
N LEU A 274 9.15 20.24 -6.93
CA LEU A 274 9.85 19.29 -6.07
C LEU A 274 9.95 17.93 -6.76
N GLN A 275 11.17 17.39 -6.84
CA GLN A 275 11.41 16.00 -7.28
C GLN A 275 10.97 15.00 -6.19
N GLU A 276 11.10 15.40 -4.94
CA GLU A 276 10.58 14.73 -3.75
C GLU A 276 10.03 15.81 -2.81
N ALA A 277 8.79 15.66 -2.35
CA ALA A 277 8.18 16.73 -1.56
C ALA A 277 8.69 16.80 -0.11
N VAL A 278 9.37 15.76 0.40
CA VAL A 278 9.80 15.68 1.81
C VAL A 278 11.32 15.58 1.92
N PRO A 279 12.03 16.68 2.26
CA PRO A 279 13.50 16.69 2.23
C PRO A 279 14.21 16.07 3.44
N HIS A 280 13.55 15.83 4.59
CA HIS A 280 14.32 15.68 5.86
C HIS A 280 13.90 14.63 6.90
N LYS A 281 12.89 13.76 6.70
CA LYS A 281 12.52 12.74 7.71
C LYS A 281 12.05 11.40 7.14
N VAL A 282 12.76 10.89 6.15
CA VAL A 282 12.55 9.52 5.69
C VAL A 282 13.26 8.56 6.65
N GLN A 283 12.61 8.23 7.77
CA GLN A 283 13.15 7.31 8.78
C GLN A 283 12.34 6.00 8.93
N HIS A 284 11.26 5.81 8.15
CA HIS A 284 10.35 4.70 8.36
C HIS A 284 10.37 3.67 7.22
N PHE A 285 10.21 2.41 7.60
CA PHE A 285 10.09 1.23 6.72
C PHE A 285 9.04 1.41 5.61
N LYS A 286 8.03 2.28 5.83
CA LYS A 286 7.03 2.69 4.83
C LYS A 286 7.65 3.23 3.53
N TYR A 287 8.85 3.82 3.57
CA TYR A 287 9.58 4.29 2.39
C TYR A 287 10.18 3.15 1.55
N LEU A 288 10.59 2.04 2.18
CA LEU A 288 11.11 0.87 1.45
C LEU A 288 10.05 0.23 0.55
N MET A 289 8.79 0.30 0.96
CA MET A 289 7.67 -0.20 0.16
C MET A 289 7.26 0.77 -0.97
N GLN A 290 7.75 2.01 -0.99
CA GLN A 290 7.38 2.97 -2.04
C GLN A 290 7.90 2.58 -3.44
N PHE A 291 8.83 1.63 -3.52
CA PHE A 291 9.53 1.25 -4.76
C PHE A 291 9.22 -0.16 -5.29
N LEU A 292 8.18 -0.83 -4.77
CA LEU A 292 7.83 -2.22 -5.17
C LEU A 292 6.78 -2.33 -6.28
N VAL A 293 6.60 -1.29 -7.11
CA VAL A 293 5.73 -1.34 -8.31
C VAL A 293 6.54 -1.04 -9.56
#